data_AF-A0A1F6LM55-F1
#
_entry.id   AF-A0A1F6LM55-F1
#
_cell.length_a   1.000
_cell.length_b   1.000
_cell.length_c   1.000
_cell.angle_alpha   90.00
_cell.angle_beta   90.00
_cell.angle_gamma   90.00
#
_symmetry.space_group_name_H-M   'P 1'
#
loop_
_entity.id
_entity.type
_entity.pdbx_description
1 polymer ?
#
loop_
_entity_poly.entity_id
_entity_poly.type
_entity_poly.pdbx_seq_one_letter_code
_entity_poly.pdbx_strand_id
1 'polypeptide(L)'
;MDKLGMEKASAGAVMAVRFTTTFVCILPLLLMPGLRSEIFQLEARTLAYIVGAAILSAIFGLYLYFAAIKRMEATQVVPICATYPLITFLMGVLFLQEHLTWTKAAGTVLAVAGVILISL
;
A
#
# COMPACT_ATOMS: atom_id res chain seq x y z
N MET A 1 0.88 -2.02 -17.45
CA MET A 1 -0.59 -2.14 -17.48
C MET A 1 -1.26 -0.86 -16.96
N ASP A 2 -0.89 -0.34 -15.77
CA ASP A 2 -1.53 0.89 -15.23
C ASP A 2 -1.33 2.17 -16.07
N LYS A 3 -0.19 2.34 -16.74
CA LYS A 3 0.04 3.48 -17.66
C LYS A 3 -0.96 3.53 -18.83
N LEU A 4 -1.30 2.38 -19.42
CA LEU A 4 -2.22 2.29 -20.57
C LEU A 4 -3.68 2.66 -20.20
N GLY A 5 -4.08 2.41 -18.95
CA GLY A 5 -5.40 2.83 -18.45
C GLY A 5 -5.47 4.32 -18.08
N MET A 6 -4.35 4.91 -17.65
CA MET A 6 -4.25 6.31 -17.22
C MET A 6 -4.28 7.33 -18.35
N GLU A 7 -3.86 6.92 -19.55
CA GLU A 7 -3.85 7.76 -20.76
C GLU A 7 -5.27 8.16 -21.20
N LYS A 8 -6.27 7.34 -20.85
CA LYS A 8 -7.69 7.54 -21.23
C LYS A 8 -8.65 7.78 -20.06
N ALA A 9 -8.24 7.54 -18.81
CA ALA A 9 -9.12 7.63 -17.64
C ALA A 9 -8.55 8.51 -16.50
N SER A 10 -9.42 9.21 -15.77
CA SER A 10 -9.05 9.96 -14.56
C SER A 10 -8.60 9.02 -13.43
N ALA A 11 -7.82 9.53 -12.47
CA ALA A 11 -7.29 8.69 -11.37
C ALA A 11 -8.45 8.09 -10.56
N GLY A 12 -9.52 8.87 -10.35
CA GLY A 12 -10.74 8.41 -9.69
C GLY A 12 -11.43 7.25 -10.41
N ALA A 13 -11.50 7.27 -11.75
CA ALA A 13 -12.09 6.18 -12.53
C ALA A 13 -11.29 4.87 -12.37
N VAL A 14 -9.95 4.94 -12.43
CA VAL A 14 -9.09 3.77 -12.20
C VAL A 14 -9.28 3.20 -10.79
N MET A 15 -9.36 4.06 -9.78
CA MET A 15 -9.64 3.65 -8.39
C MET A 15 -11.00 2.99 -8.25
N ALA A 16 -12.07 3.57 -8.83
CA ALA A 16 -13.41 3.02 -8.77
C ALA A 16 -13.48 1.61 -9.38
N VAL A 17 -12.85 1.41 -10.53
CA VAL A 17 -12.77 0.09 -11.17
C VAL A 17 -12.00 -0.89 -10.29
N ARG A 18 -10.83 -0.52 -9.75
CA ARG A 18 -10.04 -1.41 -8.89
C ARG A 18 -10.81 -1.83 -7.63
N PHE A 19 -11.46 -0.91 -6.93
CA PHE A 19 -12.24 -1.24 -5.73
C PHE A 19 -13.45 -2.11 -6.05
N THR A 20 -14.15 -1.82 -7.15
CA THR A 20 -15.30 -2.63 -7.60
C THR A 20 -14.86 -4.05 -7.94
N THR A 21 -13.80 -4.21 -8.74
CA THR A 21 -13.27 -5.53 -9.10
C THR A 21 -12.78 -6.30 -7.87
N THR A 22 -12.06 -5.62 -6.97
CA THR A 22 -11.56 -6.25 -5.73
C THR A 22 -12.71 -6.73 -4.85
N PHE A 23 -13.74 -5.90 -4.69
CA PHE A 23 -14.94 -6.26 -3.93
C PHE A 23 -15.64 -7.49 -4.51
N VAL A 24 -15.86 -7.52 -5.83
CA VAL A 24 -16.49 -8.67 -6.51
C VAL A 24 -15.67 -9.95 -6.35
N CYS A 25 -14.34 -9.87 -6.44
CA CYS A 25 -13.47 -11.05 -6.29
C CYS A 25 -13.41 -11.58 -4.86
N ILE A 26 -13.51 -10.71 -3.85
CA ILE A 26 -13.46 -11.10 -2.44
C ILE A 26 -14.83 -11.55 -1.92
N LEU A 27 -15.93 -11.11 -2.54
CA LEU A 27 -17.29 -11.44 -2.12
C LEU A 27 -17.55 -12.95 -1.95
N PRO A 28 -17.10 -13.87 -2.84
CA PRO A 28 -17.26 -15.31 -2.64
C PRO A 28 -16.47 -15.86 -1.45
N LEU A 29 -15.32 -15.26 -1.10
CA LEU A 29 -14.53 -15.67 0.05
C LEU A 29 -15.25 -15.40 1.37
N LEU A 30 -16.10 -14.35 1.42
CA LEU A 30 -16.93 -14.05 2.60
C LEU A 30 -18.04 -15.08 2.84
N LEU A 31 -18.35 -15.94 1.85
CA LEU A 31 -19.29 -17.04 2.00
C LEU A 31 -18.66 -18.24 2.73
N MET A 32 -17.33 -18.28 2.89
CA MET A 32 -16.65 -19.34 3.62
C MET A 32 -16.88 -19.16 5.14
N PRO A 33 -17.50 -20.15 5.83
CA PRO A 33 -17.87 -20.00 7.25
C PRO A 33 -16.70 -19.71 8.18
N GLY A 34 -15.52 -20.25 7.86
CA GLY A 34 -14.29 -20.03 8.64
C GLY A 34 -13.85 -18.57 8.64
N LEU A 35 -13.80 -17.94 7.46
CA LEU A 35 -13.38 -16.54 7.32
C LEU A 35 -14.39 -15.58 7.96
N ARG A 36 -15.69 -15.88 7.83
CA ARG A 36 -16.73 -15.11 8.49
C ARG A 36 -16.61 -15.19 10.01
N SER A 37 -16.46 -16.39 10.56
CA SER A 37 -16.28 -16.58 12.00
C SER A 37 -15.08 -15.83 12.53
N GLU A 38 -13.96 -15.86 11.81
CA GLU A 38 -12.74 -15.15 12.18
C GLU A 38 -12.95 -13.63 12.23
N ILE A 39 -13.60 -13.05 11.21
CA ILE A 39 -13.92 -11.61 11.18
C ILE A 39 -14.85 -11.21 12.33
N PHE A 40 -15.87 -12.02 12.64
CA PHE A 40 -16.81 -11.73 13.72
C PHE A 40 -16.20 -11.90 15.13
N GLN A 41 -15.11 -12.64 15.25
CA GLN A 41 -14.36 -12.78 16.50
C GLN A 41 -13.36 -11.63 16.73
N LEU A 42 -13.13 -10.77 15.75
CA LEU A 42 -12.25 -9.61 15.91
C LEU A 42 -12.86 -8.59 16.88
N GLU A 43 -12.01 -8.06 17.75
CA GLU A 43 -12.39 -6.96 18.63
C GLU A 43 -12.72 -5.70 17.81
N ALA A 44 -13.75 -4.96 18.20
CA ALA A 44 -14.18 -3.73 17.51
C ALA A 44 -13.05 -2.70 17.36
N ARG A 45 -12.13 -2.64 18.34
CA ARG A 45 -10.94 -1.80 18.30
C ARG A 45 -9.99 -2.22 17.18
N THR A 46 -9.70 -3.51 17.07
CA THR A 46 -8.85 -4.07 16.00
C THR A 46 -9.47 -3.84 14.63
N LEU A 47 -10.79 -4.04 14.51
CA LEU A 47 -11.52 -3.76 13.28
C LEU A 47 -11.42 -2.28 12.89
N ALA A 48 -11.57 -1.36 13.84
CA ALA A 48 -11.43 0.08 13.59
C ALA A 48 -10.02 0.45 13.12
N TYR A 49 -8.97 -0.15 13.69
CA TYR A 49 -7.60 0.06 13.21
C TYR A 49 -7.39 -0.45 11.78
N ILE A 50 -7.87 -1.65 11.46
CA ILE A 50 -7.74 -2.24 10.12
C ILE A 50 -8.47 -1.38 9.10
N VAL A 51 -9.72 -1.00 9.38
CA VAL A 51 -10.54 -0.17 8.48
C VAL A 51 -9.91 1.22 8.33
N GLY A 52 -9.45 1.84 9.41
CA GLY A 52 -8.78 3.14 9.36
C GLY A 52 -7.50 3.11 8.52
N ALA A 53 -6.66 2.10 8.71
CA ALA A 53 -5.44 1.90 7.91
C ALA A 53 -5.77 1.61 6.44
N ALA A 54 -6.80 0.81 6.16
CA ALA A 54 -7.26 0.52 4.80
C ALA A 54 -7.74 1.79 4.10
N ILE A 55 -8.58 2.60 4.75
CA ILE A 55 -9.07 3.87 4.19
C ILE A 55 -7.91 4.82 3.94
N LEU A 56 -6.99 4.97 4.90
CA LEU A 56 -5.86 5.88 4.74
C LEU A 56 -4.95 5.45 3.59
N SER A 57 -4.58 4.17 3.51
CA SER A 57 -3.74 3.66 2.42
C SER A 57 -4.42 3.68 1.06
N ALA A 58 -5.70 3.31 0.99
CA ALA A 58 -6.48 3.25 -0.24
C ALA A 58 -6.82 4.64 -0.80
N ILE A 59 -7.22 5.57 0.06
CA ILE A 59 -7.64 6.90 -0.37
C ILE A 59 -6.43 7.82 -0.56
N PHE A 60 -5.49 7.86 0.38
CA PHE A 60 -4.32 8.75 0.24
C PHE A 60 -3.23 8.11 -0.61
N GLY A 61 -2.76 6.91 -0.21
CA GLY A 61 -1.60 6.29 -0.84
C GLY A 61 -1.82 5.99 -2.32
N LEU A 62 -2.93 5.33 -2.65
CA LEU A 62 -3.20 4.95 -4.03
C LEU A 62 -3.60 6.14 -4.91
N TYR A 63 -4.33 7.12 -4.37
CA TYR A 63 -4.63 8.35 -5.10
C TYR A 63 -3.37 9.13 -5.42
N LEU A 64 -2.47 9.33 -4.44
CA LEU A 64 -1.21 10.03 -4.64
C LEU A 64 -0.32 9.30 -5.64
N TYR A 65 -0.25 7.97 -5.58
CA TYR A 65 0.49 7.15 -6.55
C TYR A 65 0.00 7.39 -7.98
N PHE A 66 -1.31 7.30 -8.19
CA PHE A 66 -1.89 7.49 -9.51
C PHE A 66 -1.87 8.94 -9.98
N ALA A 67 -1.96 9.91 -9.07
CA ALA A 67 -1.73 11.31 -9.37
C ALA A 67 -0.28 11.59 -9.76
N ALA A 68 0.69 10.92 -9.13
CA ALA A 68 2.12 11.04 -9.45
C ALA A 68 2.42 10.46 -10.84
N ILE A 69 1.89 9.28 -11.17
CA ILE A 69 2.06 8.66 -12.51
C ILE A 69 1.42 9.49 -13.62
N LYS A 70 0.39 10.28 -13.31
CA LYS A 70 -0.19 11.23 -14.29
C LYS A 70 0.69 12.44 -14.56
N ARG A 71 1.58 12.80 -13.62
CA ARG A 71 2.44 13.99 -13.72
C ARG A 71 3.89 13.65 -14.10
N MET A 72 4.33 12.43 -13.80
CA MET A 72 5.69 11.95 -14.00
C MET A 72 5.68 10.56 -14.62
N GLU A 73 6.76 10.22 -15.30
CA GLU A 73 6.94 8.87 -15.84
C GLU A 73 6.96 7.83 -14.72
N ALA A 74 6.29 6.68 -14.92
CA ALA A 74 6.30 5.60 -13.94
C ALA A 74 7.73 5.13 -13.60
N THR A 75 8.69 5.26 -14.53
CA THR A 75 10.11 4.95 -14.29
C THR A 75 10.74 5.85 -13.21
N GLN A 76 10.19 7.04 -12.97
CA GLN A 76 10.61 7.93 -11.88
C GLN A 76 9.79 7.69 -10.61
N VAL A 77 8.48 7.43 -10.75
CA VAL A 77 7.58 7.21 -9.60
C VAL A 77 7.88 5.90 -8.86
N VAL A 78 8.15 4.82 -9.60
CA VAL A 78 8.37 3.49 -9.02
C VAL A 78 9.58 3.47 -8.06
N PRO A 79 10.75 4.03 -8.42
CA PRO A 79 11.85 4.25 -7.48
C PRO A 79 11.47 4.97 -6.19
N ILE A 80 10.73 6.07 -6.31
CA ILE A 80 10.31 6.87 -5.16
C ILE A 80 9.43 6.01 -4.25
N CYS A 81 8.46 5.28 -4.82
CA CYS A 81 7.63 4.36 -4.06
C CYS A 81 8.43 3.22 -3.42
N ALA A 82 9.51 2.77 -4.05
CA ALA A 82 10.34 1.70 -3.50
C ALA A 82 11.18 2.16 -2.28
N THR A 83 11.22 3.46 -1.97
CA THR A 83 11.77 3.97 -0.69
C THR A 83 10.83 3.77 0.51
N TYR A 84 9.64 3.22 0.30
CA TYR A 84 8.68 2.85 1.35
C TYR A 84 9.30 2.14 2.58
N PRO A 85 10.26 1.19 2.45
CA PRO A 85 10.84 0.52 3.60
C PRO A 85 11.52 1.49 4.58
N LEU A 86 12.12 2.57 4.07
CA LEU A 86 12.73 3.61 4.90
C LEU A 86 11.65 4.35 5.72
N ILE A 87 10.54 4.72 5.07
CA ILE A 87 9.42 5.39 5.73
C ILE A 87 8.77 4.46 6.75
N THR A 88 8.56 3.19 6.41
CA THR A 88 8.01 2.18 7.33
C THR A 88 8.91 1.93 8.52
N PHE A 89 10.22 1.85 8.31
CA PHE A 89 11.18 1.73 9.41
C PHE A 89 11.12 2.96 10.33
N LEU A 90 11.12 4.17 9.77
CA LEU A 90 11.02 5.40 10.55
C LEU A 90 9.70 5.47 11.34
N MET A 91 8.57 5.11 10.70
CA MET A 91 7.27 5.05 11.36
C MET A 91 7.23 3.99 12.46
N GLY A 92 7.85 2.82 12.26
CA GLY A 92 7.95 1.76 13.28
C GLY A 92 8.74 2.21 14.51
N VAL A 93 9.82 2.97 14.32
CA VAL A 93 10.60 3.54 15.42
C VAL A 93 9.82 4.64 16.15
N LEU A 94 9.16 5.55 15.42
CA LEU A 94 8.47 6.70 16.01
C LEU A 94 7.13 6.35 16.68
N PHE A 95 6.32 5.49 16.05
CA PHE A 95 4.97 5.17 16.52
C PHE A 95 4.88 3.87 17.32
N LEU A 96 5.65 2.84 16.95
CA LEU A 96 5.60 1.52 17.59
C LEU A 96 6.69 1.34 18.65
N GLN A 97 7.59 2.32 18.82
CA GLN A 97 8.77 2.23 19.70
C GLN A 97 9.59 0.95 19.47
N GLU A 98 9.66 0.47 18.22
CA GLU A 98 10.38 -0.75 17.92
C GLU A 98 11.87 -0.58 18.25
N HIS A 99 12.45 -1.59 18.93
CA HIS A 99 13.89 -1.61 19.17
C HIS A 99 14.66 -1.70 17.85
N LEU A 100 15.48 -0.69 17.61
CA LEU A 100 16.41 -0.58 16.50
C LEU A 100 17.47 -1.68 16.62
N THR A 101 17.28 -2.78 15.91
CA THR A 101 18.32 -3.79 15.74
C THR A 101 19.21 -3.42 14.56
N TRP A 102 20.52 -3.66 14.70
CA TRP A 102 21.49 -3.45 13.63
C TRP A 102 21.10 -4.16 12.33
N THR A 103 20.42 -5.31 12.44
CA THR A 103 19.89 -6.07 11.30
C THR A 103 18.78 -5.32 10.54
N LYS A 104 17.82 -4.69 11.24
CA LYS A 104 16.77 -3.89 10.58
C LYS A 104 17.36 -2.65 9.89
N ALA A 105 18.34 -2.01 10.51
CA ALA A 105 19.04 -0.87 9.92
C ALA A 105 19.81 -1.28 8.64
N ALA A 106 20.59 -2.37 8.70
CA ALA A 106 21.33 -2.89 7.55
C ALA A 106 20.40 -3.32 6.41
N GLY A 107 19.28 -4.00 6.71
CA GLY A 107 18.27 -4.36 5.71
C GLY A 107 17.63 -3.16 5.04
N THR A 108 17.33 -2.10 5.80
CA THR A 108 16.79 -0.85 5.26
C THR A 108 17.78 -0.15 4.32
N VAL A 109 19.06 -0.06 4.72
CA VAL A 109 20.13 0.51 3.89
C VAL A 109 20.31 -0.30 2.60
N LEU A 110 20.31 -1.63 2.70
CA LEU A 110 20.43 -2.52 1.54
C LEU A 110 19.25 -2.38 0.57
N ALA A 111 18.02 -2.27 1.10
CA ALA A 111 16.83 -2.04 0.29
C ALA A 111 16.91 -0.70 -0.45
N VAL A 112 17.29 0.38 0.24
CA VAL A 112 17.48 1.71 -0.38
C VAL A 112 18.58 1.68 -1.44
N ALA A 113 19.71 1.02 -1.17
CA ALA A 113 20.79 0.87 -2.14
C ALA A 113 20.34 0.11 -3.40
N GLY A 114 19.58 -0.98 -3.23
CA GLY A 114 19.00 -1.73 -4.35
C GLY A 114 18.03 -0.89 -5.20
N VAL A 115 17.21 -0.06 -4.56
CA VAL A 115 16.32 0.88 -5.25
C VAL A 115 17.12 1.90 -6.06
N ILE A 116 18.15 2.50 -5.48
CA ILE A 116 19.02 3.46 -6.18
C ILE A 116 19.65 2.79 -7.41
N LEU A 117 20.15 1.56 -7.26
CA LEU A 117 20.79 0.83 -8.35
C LEU A 117 19.84 0.52 -9.51
N ILE A 118 18.56 0.23 -9.23
CA ILE A 118 17.52 0.02 -10.26
C ILE A 118 17.14 1.34 -10.95
N SER A 119 17.35 2.47 -10.26
CA SER A 119 16.91 3.79 -10.73
C SER A 119 17.96 4.54 -11.55
N LEU A 120 19.21 4.05 -11.54
CA LEU A 120 20.31 4.52 -12.38
C LEU A 120 20.22 3.90 -13.78
#